data_AF-A0A921LG77-F1
#
_entry.id   AF-A0A921LG77-F1
#
_cell.length_a   1.000
_cell.length_b   1.000
_cell.length_c   1.000
_cell.angle_alpha   90.00
_cell.angle_beta   90.00
_cell.angle_gamma   90.00
#
_symmetry.space_group_name_H-M   'P 1'
#
loop_
_entity.id
_entity.type
_entity.pdbx_description
1 polymer ?
#
loop_
_entity_poly.entity_id
_entity_poly.type
_entity_poly.pdbx_seq_one_letter_code
_entity_poly.pdbx_strand_id
1 'polypeptide(L)'
;ELCKKLNLDEDTYSISIPLGSTVNMAGAAITISTMALAAATTLGIEVSFGSALIMCVLAAASAAGASGVAGGSLLLIPLACSLFGIPNDIAMQVVGVGFIIGVIQDSCETGINSSTDVLYTACAEFRDRRLHPENYVGKQEARFTVPKNK
;
A
#
# COMPACT_ATOMS: atom_id res chain seq x y z
N GLU A 1 -9.10 -3.18 15.97
CA GLU A 1 -8.79 -4.10 17.11
C GLU A 1 -7.31 -4.27 17.40
N LEU A 2 -6.47 -4.56 16.40
CA LEU A 2 -5.03 -4.75 16.63
C LEU A 2 -4.37 -3.54 17.33
N CYS A 3 -4.70 -2.31 16.93
CA CYS A 3 -4.21 -1.09 17.61
C CYS A 3 -4.57 -1.06 19.11
N LYS A 4 -5.78 -1.48 19.48
CA LYS A 4 -6.21 -1.63 20.88
C LYS A 4 -5.36 -2.66 21.62
N LYS A 5 -5.08 -3.82 20.99
CA LYS A 5 -4.22 -4.87 21.56
C LYS A 5 -2.77 -4.41 21.73
N LEU A 6 -2.30 -3.51 20.86
CA LEU A 6 -0.99 -2.88 20.94
C LEU A 6 -0.94 -1.70 21.92
N ASN A 7 -2.07 -1.39 22.60
CA ASN A 7 -2.18 -0.30 23.56
C ASN A 7 -1.76 1.05 22.95
N LEU A 8 -2.19 1.28 21.71
CA LEU A 8 -2.07 2.54 20.97
C LEU A 8 -3.21 3.49 21.35
N ASP A 9 -2.97 4.79 21.23
CA ASP A 9 -3.90 5.86 21.56
C ASP A 9 -5.09 5.86 20.58
N GLU A 10 -6.31 5.73 21.11
CA GLU A 10 -7.54 5.71 20.34
C GLU A 10 -7.75 6.98 19.52
N ASP A 11 -7.33 8.14 20.04
CA ASP A 11 -7.42 9.40 19.30
C ASP A 11 -6.53 9.38 18.05
N THR A 12 -5.40 8.67 18.11
CA THR A 12 -4.47 8.55 16.99
C THR A 12 -4.97 7.53 15.96
N TYR A 13 -5.20 6.28 16.39
CA TYR A 13 -5.52 5.22 15.44
C TYR A 13 -6.92 5.32 14.84
N SER A 14 -7.86 5.99 15.51
CA SER A 14 -9.22 6.20 14.98
C SER A 14 -9.24 7.09 13.73
N ILE A 15 -8.22 7.94 13.57
CA ILE A 15 -8.05 8.81 12.40
C ILE A 15 -7.06 8.19 11.42
N SER A 16 -5.92 7.70 11.90
CA SER A 16 -4.84 7.24 11.01
C SER A 16 -5.19 5.95 10.26
N ILE A 17 -5.98 5.04 10.84
CA ILE A 17 -6.33 3.77 10.18
C ILE A 17 -7.32 3.98 9.03
N PRO A 18 -8.45 4.70 9.18
CA PRO A 18 -9.32 4.98 8.05
C PRO A 18 -8.66 5.85 6.97
N LEU A 19 -7.78 6.78 7.38
CA LEU A 19 -7.01 7.55 6.42
C LEU A 19 -6.01 6.65 5.68
N GLY A 20 -5.23 5.85 6.41
CA GLY A 20 -4.25 4.91 5.85
C GLY A 20 -4.88 3.94 4.86
N SER A 21 -6.02 3.33 5.19
CA SER A 21 -6.69 2.38 4.31
C SER A 21 -7.15 2.95 2.97
N THR A 22 -7.20 4.28 2.85
CA THR A 22 -7.46 4.98 1.59
C THR A 22 -6.16 5.32 0.85
N VAL A 23 -5.22 6.00 1.50
CA VAL A 23 -4.02 6.51 0.80
C VAL A 23 -2.89 5.49 0.68
N ASN A 24 -2.78 4.54 1.61
CA ASN A 24 -1.69 3.58 1.67
C ASN A 24 -2.00 2.35 0.80
N MET A 25 -1.75 2.50 -0.50
CA MET A 25 -1.96 1.45 -1.49
C MET A 25 -0.65 0.91 -2.08
N ALA A 26 0.34 0.64 -1.22
CA ALA A 26 1.64 0.09 -1.65
C ALA A 26 1.53 -1.28 -2.31
N GLY A 27 0.67 -2.16 -1.79
CA GLY A 27 0.34 -3.46 -2.38
C GLY A 27 -0.25 -3.32 -3.79
N ALA A 28 -1.16 -2.37 -3.99
CA ALA A 28 -1.77 -2.11 -5.29
C ALA A 28 -0.72 -1.61 -6.29
N ALA A 29 0.16 -0.71 -5.85
CA ALA A 29 1.28 -0.22 -6.66
C ALA A 29 2.20 -1.38 -7.11
N ILE A 30 2.48 -2.33 -6.22
CA ILE A 30 3.25 -3.55 -6.53
C ILE A 30 2.49 -4.39 -7.55
N THR A 31 1.19 -4.62 -7.38
CA THR A 31 0.37 -5.41 -8.31
C THR A 31 0.36 -4.78 -9.70
N ILE A 32 0.03 -3.49 -9.82
CA ILE A 32 0.02 -2.76 -11.09
C ILE A 32 1.38 -2.89 -11.79
N SER A 33 2.46 -2.61 -11.05
CA SER A 33 3.82 -2.61 -11.58
C SER A 33 4.26 -3.99 -12.05
N THR A 34 3.99 -5.00 -11.23
CA THR A 34 4.37 -6.39 -11.53
C THR A 34 3.61 -6.91 -12.75
N MET A 35 2.31 -6.64 -12.84
CA MET A 35 1.48 -7.08 -13.96
C MET A 35 1.88 -6.38 -15.27
N ALA A 36 2.17 -5.08 -15.24
CA ALA A 36 2.63 -4.34 -16.42
C ALA A 36 4.01 -4.79 -16.89
N LEU A 37 4.96 -5.02 -15.98
CA LEU A 37 6.29 -5.54 -16.32
C LEU A 37 6.25 -6.98 -16.82
N ALA A 38 5.39 -7.82 -16.24
CA ALA A 38 5.16 -9.17 -16.72
C ALA A 38 4.59 -9.18 -18.14
N ALA A 39 3.65 -8.28 -18.44
CA ALA A 39 3.11 -8.11 -19.78
C ALA A 39 4.19 -7.65 -20.78
N ALA A 40 4.97 -6.63 -20.43
CA ALA A 40 6.08 -6.15 -21.27
C ALA A 40 7.10 -7.26 -21.56
N THR A 41 7.49 -8.00 -20.52
CA THR A 41 8.41 -9.15 -20.63
C THR A 41 7.85 -10.23 -21.54
N THR A 42 6.55 -10.56 -21.39
CA THR A 42 5.86 -11.58 -22.19
C THR A 42 5.81 -11.20 -23.67
N LEU A 43 5.70 -9.92 -23.98
CA LEU A 43 5.66 -9.38 -25.34
C LEU A 43 7.06 -9.11 -25.93
N GLY A 44 8.14 -9.38 -25.18
CA GLY A 44 9.50 -9.09 -25.62
C GLY A 44 9.83 -7.59 -25.69
N ILE A 45 9.10 -6.76 -24.96
CA ILE A 45 9.34 -5.32 -24.88
C ILE A 45 10.47 -5.07 -23.88
N GLU A 46 11.58 -4.50 -24.34
CA GLU A 46 12.67 -4.11 -23.46
C GLU A 46 12.24 -2.93 -22.57
N VAL A 47 12.31 -3.15 -21.25
CA VAL A 47 12.05 -2.12 -20.25
C VAL A 47 13.35 -1.68 -19.64
N SER A 48 13.72 -0.41 -19.87
CA SER A 48 14.85 0.21 -19.18
C SER A 48 14.56 0.39 -17.69
N PHE A 49 15.61 0.43 -16.86
CA PHE A 49 15.46 0.74 -15.43
C PHE A 49 14.75 2.09 -15.18
N GLY A 50 15.05 3.10 -16.00
CA GLY A 50 14.44 4.43 -15.87
C GLY A 50 12.93 4.41 -16.13
N SER A 51 12.48 3.75 -17.20
CA SER A 51 11.05 3.61 -17.50
C SER A 51 10.32 2.74 -16.48
N ALA A 52 10.96 1.69 -15.95
CA ALA A 52 10.41 0.90 -14.84
C ALA A 52 10.22 1.76 -13.57
N LEU A 53 11.19 2.61 -13.23
CA LEU A 53 11.09 3.50 -12.08
C LEU A 53 9.95 4.52 -12.22
N ILE A 54 9.83 5.15 -13.39
CA ILE A 54 8.74 6.09 -13.70
C ILE A 54 7.39 5.37 -13.56
N MET A 55 7.29 4.15 -14.08
CA MET A 55 6.08 3.35 -13.99
C MET A 55 5.73 3.03 -12.52
N CYS A 56 6.70 2.65 -11.69
CA CYS A 56 6.46 2.41 -10.26
C CYS A 56 5.95 3.66 -9.53
N VAL A 57 6.50 4.84 -9.84
CA VAL A 57 6.03 6.11 -9.26
C VAL A 57 4.61 6.43 -9.72
N LEU A 58 4.31 6.24 -11.00
CA LEU A 58 2.96 6.42 -11.54
C LEU A 58 1.98 5.45 -10.88
N ALA A 59 2.33 4.17 -10.79
CA ALA A 59 1.52 3.15 -10.16
C ALA A 59 1.22 3.49 -8.70
N ALA A 60 2.21 3.96 -7.93
CA ALA A 60 2.00 4.40 -6.55
C ALA A 60 1.06 5.60 -6.45
N ALA A 61 1.24 6.61 -7.30
CA ALA A 61 0.39 7.80 -7.33
C ALA A 61 -1.05 7.48 -7.74
N SER A 62 -1.22 6.65 -8.78
CA SER A 62 -2.53 6.22 -9.26
C SER A 62 -3.25 5.32 -8.26
N ALA A 63 -2.52 4.39 -7.62
CA ALA A 63 -3.07 3.51 -6.60
C ALA A 63 -3.65 4.31 -5.43
N ALA A 64 -2.90 5.28 -4.89
CA ALA A 64 -3.39 6.15 -3.82
C ALA A 64 -4.69 6.90 -4.21
N GLY A 65 -4.86 7.21 -5.51
CA GLY A 65 -6.06 7.89 -6.04
C GLY A 65 -7.26 6.98 -6.33
N ALA A 66 -7.07 5.65 -6.38
CA ALA A 66 -8.13 4.68 -6.71
C ALA A 66 -8.80 4.04 -5.48
N SER A 67 -8.51 4.56 -4.29
CA SER A 67 -8.99 3.98 -3.03
C SER A 67 -10.52 3.98 -2.94
N GLY A 68 -11.10 2.85 -2.54
CA GLY A 68 -12.54 2.68 -2.34
C GLY A 68 -13.26 1.90 -3.45
N VAL A 69 -12.56 1.51 -4.52
CA VAL A 69 -13.11 0.62 -5.56
C VAL A 69 -12.53 -0.78 -5.38
N ALA A 70 -13.39 -1.79 -5.20
CA ALA A 70 -12.97 -3.19 -5.16
C ALA A 70 -12.30 -3.57 -6.50
N GLY A 71 -11.09 -4.12 -6.44
CA GLY A 71 -10.28 -4.40 -7.64
C GLY A 71 -9.76 -3.15 -8.37
N GLY A 72 -9.74 -1.98 -7.71
CA GLY A 72 -9.26 -0.72 -8.30
C GLY A 72 -7.83 -0.81 -8.85
N SER A 73 -6.96 -1.60 -8.23
CA SER A 73 -5.59 -1.83 -8.71
C SER A 73 -5.56 -2.50 -10.10
N LEU A 74 -6.47 -3.46 -10.35
CA LEU A 74 -6.57 -4.11 -11.65
C LEU A 74 -6.99 -3.13 -12.76
N LEU A 75 -7.88 -2.18 -12.45
CA LEU A 75 -8.33 -1.16 -13.40
C LEU A 75 -7.23 -0.15 -13.77
N LEU A 76 -6.15 -0.09 -13.01
CA LEU A 76 -4.99 0.76 -13.28
C LEU A 76 -3.87 0.05 -14.06
N ILE A 77 -3.97 -1.27 -14.28
CA ILE A 77 -3.03 -2.02 -15.12
C ILE A 77 -2.95 -1.45 -16.55
N PRO A 78 -4.07 -1.12 -17.24
CA PRO A 78 -4.00 -0.52 -18.57
C PRO A 78 -3.23 0.79 -18.63
N LEU A 79 -3.32 1.61 -17.58
CA LEU A 79 -2.55 2.85 -17.49
C LEU A 79 -1.05 2.56 -17.46
N ALA A 80 -0.60 1.62 -16.64
CA ALA A 80 0.82 1.25 -16.57
C ALA A 80 1.30 0.56 -17.87
N CYS A 81 0.50 -0.32 -18.45
CA CYS A 81 0.78 -0.96 -19.74
C CYS A 81 0.96 0.07 -20.87
N SER A 82 0.19 1.16 -20.87
CA SER A 82 0.29 2.21 -21.89
C SER A 82 1.66 2.90 -21.94
N LEU A 83 2.39 2.96 -20.82
CA LEU A 83 3.75 3.51 -20.77
C LEU A 83 4.77 2.70 -21.58
N PHE A 84 4.50 1.42 -21.80
CA PHE A 84 5.33 0.53 -22.61
C PHE A 84 4.79 0.35 -24.03
N GLY A 85 3.76 1.12 -24.41
CA GLY A 85 3.11 1.00 -25.71
C GLY A 85 2.28 -0.28 -25.87
N ILE A 86 1.89 -0.93 -24.77
CA ILE A 86 1.07 -2.14 -24.82
C ILE A 86 -0.38 -1.74 -25.17
N PRO A 87 -0.96 -2.30 -26.25
CA PRO A 87 -2.34 -2.04 -26.63
C PRO A 87 -3.36 -2.39 -25.54
N ASN A 88 -4.46 -1.64 -25.49
CA ASN A 88 -5.46 -1.79 -24.42
C ASN A 88 -6.18 -3.15 -24.45
N ASP A 89 -6.38 -3.73 -25.64
CA ASP A 89 -6.94 -5.08 -25.80
C ASP A 89 -6.06 -6.14 -25.14
N ILE A 90 -4.73 -6.02 -25.24
CA ILE A 90 -3.78 -6.89 -24.52
C ILE A 90 -3.78 -6.56 -23.03
N ALA A 91 -3.76 -5.27 -22.67
CA ALA A 91 -3.79 -4.86 -21.26
C ALA A 91 -5.03 -5.40 -20.52
N MET A 92 -6.19 -5.44 -21.18
CA MET A 92 -7.40 -6.04 -20.63
C MET A 92 -7.30 -7.56 -20.45
N GLN A 93 -6.48 -8.26 -21.24
CA GLN A 93 -6.17 -9.68 -20.98
C GLN A 93 -5.33 -9.84 -19.70
N VAL A 94 -4.40 -8.92 -19.44
CA VAL A 94 -3.59 -8.89 -18.20
C VAL A 94 -4.49 -8.66 -16.99
N VAL A 95 -5.48 -7.77 -17.10
CA VAL A 95 -6.55 -7.61 -16.09
C VAL A 95 -7.30 -8.92 -15.86
N GLY A 96 -7.64 -9.64 -16.94
CA GLY A 96 -8.25 -10.97 -16.87
C GLY A 96 -7.40 -11.99 -16.10
N VAL A 97 -6.08 -12.00 -16.32
CA VAL A 97 -5.15 -12.81 -15.51
C VAL A 97 -5.20 -12.39 -14.04
N GLY A 98 -5.23 -11.09 -13.77
CA GLY A 98 -5.39 -10.54 -12.43
C GLY A 98 -6.64 -11.05 -11.71
N PHE A 99 -7.79 -11.13 -12.42
CA PHE A 99 -9.00 -11.72 -11.87
C PHE A 99 -8.86 -13.22 -11.56
N ILE A 100 -8.17 -13.99 -12.40
CA ILE A 100 -7.96 -15.43 -12.19
C ILE A 100 -7.14 -15.68 -10.93
N ILE A 101 -6.07 -14.91 -10.72
CA ILE A 101 -5.22 -15.01 -9.53
C ILE A 101 -5.73 -14.16 -8.35
N GLY A 102 -6.86 -13.48 -8.53
CA GLY A 102 -7.30 -12.37 -7.70
C GLY A 102 -7.47 -12.74 -6.23
N VAL A 103 -7.93 -13.95 -5.93
CA VAL A 103 -8.05 -14.41 -4.53
C VAL A 103 -6.71 -14.33 -3.79
N ILE A 104 -5.63 -14.76 -4.43
CA ILE A 104 -4.29 -14.75 -3.81
C ILE A 104 -3.71 -13.34 -3.90
N GLN A 105 -3.75 -12.73 -5.08
CA GLN A 105 -3.15 -11.42 -5.34
C GLN A 105 -3.79 -10.32 -4.49
N ASP A 106 -5.11 -10.21 -4.46
CA ASP A 106 -5.84 -9.17 -3.73
C ASP A 106 -5.72 -9.36 -2.21
N SER A 107 -5.66 -10.62 -1.74
CA SER A 107 -5.39 -10.92 -0.33
C SER A 107 -4.00 -10.46 0.09
N CYS A 108 -2.97 -10.69 -0.74
CA CYS A 108 -1.62 -10.22 -0.48
C CYS A 108 -1.53 -8.70 -0.55
N GLU A 109 -2.13 -8.08 -1.57
CA GLU A 109 -2.23 -6.63 -1.73
C GLU A 109 -2.87 -5.99 -0.49
N THR A 110 -4.05 -6.45 -0.12
CA THR A 110 -4.82 -5.94 1.02
C THR A 110 -4.09 -6.20 2.34
N GLY A 111 -3.47 -7.37 2.50
CA GLY A 111 -2.70 -7.73 3.69
C GLY A 111 -1.49 -6.80 3.90
N ILE A 112 -0.76 -6.45 2.84
CA ILE A 112 0.37 -5.52 2.93
C ILE A 112 -0.11 -4.11 3.27
N ASN A 113 -1.15 -3.61 2.60
CA ASN A 113 -1.70 -2.28 2.88
C ASN A 113 -2.16 -2.18 4.34
N SER A 114 -3.01 -3.11 4.79
CA SER A 114 -3.57 -3.07 6.14
C SER A 114 -2.52 -3.30 7.24
N SER A 115 -1.54 -4.18 7.02
CA SER A 115 -0.47 -4.40 8.01
C SER A 115 0.42 -3.18 8.17
N THR A 116 0.71 -2.47 7.08
CA THR A 116 1.53 -1.26 7.11
C THR A 116 0.78 -0.06 7.67
N ASP A 117 -0.55 0.03 7.54
CA ASP A 117 -1.36 1.05 8.24
C ASP A 117 -1.16 0.98 9.76
N VAL A 118 -1.22 -0.22 10.33
CA VAL A 118 -1.01 -0.45 11.76
C VAL A 118 0.44 -0.17 12.15
N LEU A 119 1.40 -0.63 11.33
CA LEU A 119 2.83 -0.39 11.57
C LEU A 119 3.14 1.10 11.62
N TYR A 120 2.70 1.88 10.61
CA TYR A 120 2.99 3.31 10.56
C TYR A 120 2.26 4.09 11.64
N THR A 121 1.03 3.70 11.99
CA THR A 121 0.32 4.25 13.15
C THR A 121 1.12 4.05 14.44
N ALA A 122 1.58 2.82 14.69
CA ALA A 122 2.37 2.51 15.88
C ALA A 122 3.72 3.26 15.89
N CYS A 123 4.40 3.33 14.75
CA CYS A 123 5.66 4.05 14.62
C CYS A 123 5.50 5.55 14.87
N ALA A 124 4.45 6.17 14.31
CA ALA A 124 4.15 7.58 14.52
C ALA A 124 3.87 7.87 15.99
N GLU A 125 3.04 7.03 16.64
CA GLU A 125 2.72 7.21 18.04
C GLU A 125 3.92 6.98 18.97
N PHE A 126 4.73 5.94 18.74
CA PHE A 126 5.94 5.71 19.53
C PHE A 126 6.95 6.84 19.38
N ARG A 127 7.01 7.47 18.20
CA ARG A 127 7.80 8.66 17.99
C ARG A 127 7.22 9.85 18.77
N ASP A 128 5.91 10.05 18.75
CA ASP A 128 5.27 11.15 19.47
C ASP A 128 5.45 11.00 20.98
N ARG A 129 5.21 9.81 21.55
CA ARG A 129 5.48 9.49 22.97
C ARG A 129 6.91 9.83 23.42
N ARG A 130 7.89 9.67 22.52
CA ARG A 130 9.29 9.99 22.81
C ARG A 130 9.56 11.49 22.81
N LEU A 131 8.89 12.25 21.95
CA LEU A 131 9.09 13.68 21.78
C LEU A 131 8.22 14.52 22.73
N HIS A 132 7.00 14.06 23.00
CA HIS A 132 5.95 14.75 23.75
C HIS A 132 5.38 13.84 24.85
N PRO A 133 6.18 13.36 25.81
CA PRO A 133 5.71 12.47 26.87
C PRO A 133 4.59 13.07 27.72
N GLU A 134 4.49 14.40 27.78
CA GLU A 134 3.43 15.16 28.45
C GLU A 134 2.02 14.80 27.93
N ASN A 135 1.90 14.46 26.64
CA ASN A 135 0.62 14.08 26.01
C ASN A 135 0.07 12.73 26.51
N TYR A 136 0.93 11.94 27.19
CA TYR A 136 0.65 10.57 27.61
C TYR A 136 0.62 10.41 29.14
N VAL A 137 0.76 11.49 29.91
CA VAL A 137 0.70 11.43 31.38
C VAL A 137 -0.70 10.97 31.82
N GLY A 138 -0.77 9.89 32.60
CA GLY A 138 -2.04 9.33 33.10
C GLY A 138 -2.81 8.47 32.11
N LYS A 139 -2.34 8.35 30.86
CA LYS A 139 -2.87 7.44 29.84
C LYS A 139 -2.40 6.00 30.09
N GLN A 140 -3.27 5.01 29.86
CA GLN A 140 -2.92 3.58 30.02
C GLN A 140 -1.83 3.15 29.02
N GLU A 141 -1.83 3.81 27.87
CA GLU A 141 -0.93 3.75 26.74
C GLU A 141 0.53 3.98 27.16
N ALA A 142 0.77 4.86 28.14
CA ALA A 142 2.11 5.26 28.61
C ALA A 142 2.91 4.15 29.29
N ARG A 143 2.28 3.03 29.65
CA ARG A 143 2.94 1.90 30.34
C ARG A 143 3.85 1.09 29.43
N PHE A 144 3.70 1.20 28.11
CA PHE A 144 4.63 0.61 27.15
C PHE A 144 5.75 1.60 26.83
N THR A 145 6.75 1.66 27.70
CA THR A 145 7.99 2.38 27.42
C THR A 145 8.81 1.58 26.42
N VAL A 146 9.06 2.14 25.23
CA VAL A 146 10.13 1.65 24.35
C VAL A 146 11.41 1.61 25.21
N PRO A 147 12.10 0.46 25.31
CA PRO A 147 13.32 0.39 26.10
C PRO A 147 14.26 1.48 25.62
N LYS A 148 14.59 2.44 26.49
CA LYS A 148 15.73 3.31 26.24
C LYS A 148 16.93 2.37 26.19
N ASN A 149 17.56 2.24 25.02
CA ASN A 149 18.71 1.37 24.79
C ASN A 149 19.67 1.35 25.99
N LYS A 150 20.08 0.13 26.36
CA LYS A 150 21.43 -0.13 26.85
C LYS A 150 22.40 -0.02 25.68
#